data_AF-A0A7S8DBV4-F1
#
_entry.id   AF-A0A7S8DBV4-F1
#
_cell.length_a   1.000
_cell.length_b   1.000
_cell.length_c   1.000
_cell.angle_alpha   90.00
_cell.angle_beta   90.00
_cell.angle_gamma   90.00
#
_symmetry.space_group_name_H-M   'P 1'
#
loop_
_entity.id
_entity.type
_entity.pdbx_description
1 polymer ?
#
loop_
_entity_poly.entity_id
_entity_poly.type
_entity_poly.pdbx_seq_one_letter_code
_entity_poly.pdbx_strand_id
1 'polypeptide(L)'
;MRAPLRASSSWSVTARRVASWSLFIFLCYWSAEWLSDHRSTLSQLGPLSTVPVRLYQNMVSATRPFSSSSFRPQEPIPNIGSRERNLESLKEHLTYDKLESLRSFWFEHLPQDTDRIIAGPEYQKRWFVSDKQFDDVCVTQFSPILEAIRTAGVTSGQELLSIVKPRDSLDWLSLIILLDQIPRNSYRGDKASVCFTYFDPLAVQVSLEAIAQGIPDKAPEIRWVFSHRNWFYMPLMHSEDLLAHDEALSAFKRMKEDIQSLTTGTGGGDEYERKAREVVQSDPDKAKNVGQMSLEFEERHRVIIERFGRYPHRNKVLGREMRSEEREFLTSGGDTFGS
;
A
#
# COMPACT_ATOMS: atom_id res chain seq x y z
N MET A 1 57.73 -34.30 22.69
CA MET A 1 56.43 -34.81 23.16
C MET A 1 55.52 -33.62 23.41
N ARG A 2 54.55 -33.36 22.52
CA ARG A 2 53.59 -32.24 22.59
C ARG A 2 52.20 -32.82 22.85
N ALA A 3 51.52 -32.34 23.88
CA ALA A 3 50.14 -32.70 24.21
C ALA A 3 49.14 -31.96 23.29
N PRO A 4 47.95 -32.54 23.00
CA PRO A 4 47.02 -31.98 22.03
C PRO A 4 46.08 -30.94 22.65
N LEU A 5 45.83 -29.87 21.90
CA LEU A 5 44.80 -28.87 22.18
C LEU A 5 43.41 -29.44 21.84
N ARG A 6 42.51 -29.48 22.82
CA ARG A 6 41.06 -29.69 22.62
C ARG A 6 40.43 -28.39 22.14
N ALA A 7 39.86 -28.39 20.95
CA ALA A 7 38.96 -27.34 20.46
C ALA A 7 37.56 -27.55 21.05
N SER A 8 37.01 -26.55 21.74
CA SER A 8 35.61 -26.53 22.14
C SER A 8 34.76 -26.01 20.99
N SER A 9 33.83 -26.84 20.53
CA SER A 9 32.83 -26.54 19.52
C SER A 9 31.69 -25.66 20.07
N SER A 10 31.58 -24.42 19.61
CA SER A 10 30.34 -23.65 19.70
C SER A 10 30.10 -22.85 18.41
N TRP A 11 29.88 -23.56 17.31
CA TRP A 11 29.35 -23.02 16.06
C TRP A 11 28.20 -23.92 15.60
N SER A 12 27.05 -23.85 16.27
CA SER A 12 25.84 -24.54 15.78
C SER A 12 24.49 -24.12 16.39
N VAL A 13 24.38 -22.98 17.10
CA VAL A 13 23.08 -22.57 17.71
C VAL A 13 22.47 -21.29 17.11
N THR A 14 23.18 -20.51 16.31
CA THR A 14 22.65 -19.22 15.78
C THR A 14 21.99 -19.32 14.40
N ALA A 15 21.96 -20.50 13.75
CA ALA A 15 21.48 -20.64 12.37
C ALA A 15 20.05 -21.23 12.23
N ARG A 16 19.27 -21.38 13.31
CA ARG A 16 17.91 -21.99 13.25
C ARG A 16 16.74 -21.11 13.73
N ARG A 17 16.94 -19.79 13.92
CA ARG A 17 15.83 -18.90 14.33
C ARG A 17 15.49 -17.75 13.37
N VAL A 18 16.16 -17.65 12.21
CA VAL A 18 15.84 -16.64 11.18
C VAL A 18 15.06 -17.24 9.99
N ALA A 19 14.95 -18.57 9.89
CA ALA A 19 14.36 -19.26 8.73
C ALA A 19 12.82 -19.48 8.79
N SER A 20 12.11 -18.91 9.77
CA SER A 20 10.67 -19.17 9.96
C SER A 20 9.73 -18.04 9.53
N TRP A 21 10.23 -16.85 9.22
CA TRP A 21 9.38 -15.67 8.97
C TRP A 21 9.57 -15.05 7.59
N SER A 22 10.73 -15.25 6.95
CA SER A 22 10.91 -14.95 5.52
C SER A 22 9.95 -15.77 4.64
N LEU A 23 9.49 -16.93 5.11
CA LEU A 23 8.57 -17.80 4.38
C LEU A 23 7.10 -17.32 4.41
N PHE A 24 6.71 -16.48 5.37
CA PHE A 24 5.28 -16.16 5.56
C PHE A 24 4.79 -15.05 4.63
N ILE A 25 5.63 -14.04 4.32
CA ILE A 25 5.35 -13.09 3.23
C ILE A 25 5.59 -13.75 1.86
N PHE A 26 6.54 -14.68 1.76
CA PHE A 26 6.68 -15.54 0.58
C PHE A 26 5.41 -16.34 0.27
N LEU A 27 4.57 -16.65 1.27
CA LEU A 27 3.31 -17.40 1.10
C LEU A 27 2.06 -16.52 1.01
N CYS A 28 2.12 -15.24 1.40
CA CYS A 28 0.95 -14.34 1.34
C CYS A 28 0.76 -13.67 -0.04
N TYR A 29 1.72 -13.81 -0.96
CA TYR A 29 1.68 -13.13 -2.27
C TYR A 29 1.87 -14.07 -3.47
N TRP A 30 1.86 -15.39 -3.26
CA TRP A 30 1.80 -16.40 -4.32
C TRP A 30 0.47 -17.14 -4.25
N SER A 31 -0.28 -17.22 -5.35
CA SER A 31 -1.46 -18.09 -5.41
C SER A 31 -1.01 -19.56 -5.34
N ALA A 32 -1.78 -20.39 -4.63
CA ALA A 32 -1.52 -21.83 -4.49
C ALA A 32 -1.44 -22.58 -5.84
N GLU A 33 -1.91 -21.97 -6.93
CA GLU A 33 -1.87 -22.51 -8.29
C GLU A 33 -0.45 -22.52 -8.89
N TRP A 34 0.44 -21.59 -8.50
CA TRP A 34 1.78 -21.53 -9.09
C TRP A 34 2.74 -22.62 -8.55
N LEU A 35 2.64 -22.95 -7.25
CA LEU A 35 3.46 -23.98 -6.60
C LEU A 35 3.11 -25.41 -7.08
N SER A 36 1.95 -25.59 -7.69
CA SER A 36 1.53 -26.84 -8.33
C SER A 36 2.29 -27.08 -9.65
N ASP A 37 2.49 -26.03 -10.45
CA ASP A 37 2.96 -26.15 -11.84
C ASP A 37 4.50 -26.24 -12.01
N HIS A 38 5.29 -25.88 -10.98
CA HIS A 38 6.75 -25.71 -11.14
C HIS A 38 7.61 -26.58 -10.22
N ARG A 39 7.06 -27.69 -9.69
CA ARG A 39 7.77 -28.60 -8.78
C ARG A 39 8.97 -29.31 -9.45
N SER A 40 9.07 -29.32 -10.79
CA SER A 40 10.15 -29.96 -11.54
C SER A 40 11.39 -29.09 -11.78
N THR A 41 11.26 -27.75 -11.71
CA THR A 41 12.31 -26.80 -12.11
C THR A 41 13.26 -26.39 -10.98
N LEU A 42 12.95 -26.73 -9.72
CA LEU A 42 13.75 -26.38 -8.54
C LEU A 42 14.87 -27.39 -8.20
N SER A 43 15.14 -28.37 -9.08
CA SER A 43 16.20 -29.37 -8.87
C SER A 43 17.54 -29.05 -9.56
N GLN A 44 17.68 -27.91 -10.26
CA GLN A 44 18.82 -27.68 -11.17
C GLN A 44 19.62 -26.37 -11.01
N LEU A 45 19.47 -25.58 -9.95
CA LEU A 45 20.26 -24.35 -9.79
C LEU A 45 21.27 -24.46 -8.63
N GLY A 46 22.55 -24.65 -8.99
CA GLY A 46 23.71 -24.51 -8.11
C GLY A 46 24.06 -23.04 -7.82
N PRO A 47 25.01 -22.77 -6.89
CA PRO A 47 25.20 -21.42 -6.37
C PRO A 47 26.05 -20.56 -7.32
N LEU A 48 25.55 -19.37 -7.66
CA LEU A 48 26.34 -18.35 -8.33
C LEU A 48 26.65 -17.19 -7.37
N SER A 49 27.93 -17.09 -7.06
CA SER A 49 28.58 -16.02 -6.31
C SER A 49 28.92 -14.82 -7.21
N THR A 50 28.71 -13.61 -6.66
CA THR A 50 29.40 -12.33 -6.91
C THR A 50 29.37 -11.69 -8.30
N VAL A 51 28.99 -10.40 -8.38
CA VAL A 51 29.73 -9.28 -9.03
C VAL A 51 29.02 -7.92 -8.70
N PRO A 52 29.75 -6.77 -8.61
CA PRO A 52 29.44 -5.66 -7.69
C PRO A 52 28.89 -4.36 -8.34
N VAL A 53 28.50 -3.45 -7.44
CA VAL A 53 28.00 -2.06 -7.65
C VAL A 53 29.01 -1.15 -8.35
N ARG A 54 28.60 -0.47 -9.44
CA ARG A 54 28.87 0.96 -9.75
C ARG A 54 28.37 1.33 -11.16
N LEU A 55 27.51 2.36 -11.26
CA LEU A 55 27.79 3.61 -11.98
C LEU A 55 26.56 4.53 -11.96
N TYR A 56 26.66 5.59 -11.17
CA TYR A 56 25.85 6.80 -11.29
C TYR A 56 26.67 7.83 -12.08
N GLN A 57 25.97 8.60 -12.94
CA GLN A 57 26.38 9.76 -13.76
C GLN A 57 26.18 9.51 -15.26
N ASN A 58 24.96 9.78 -15.73
CA ASN A 58 24.66 10.46 -16.99
C ASN A 58 23.17 10.30 -17.28
N MET A 59 22.33 11.25 -16.83
CA MET A 59 21.06 11.61 -17.47
C MET A 59 20.46 12.87 -16.83
N VAL A 60 21.25 13.95 -16.76
CA VAL A 60 20.70 15.30 -16.75
C VAL A 60 20.82 15.80 -18.18
N SER A 61 19.75 15.66 -18.95
CA SER A 61 19.38 16.43 -20.16
C SER A 61 18.57 15.56 -21.12
N ALA A 62 17.28 15.39 -20.83
CA ALA A 62 16.26 15.13 -21.84
C ALA A 62 14.89 15.52 -21.28
N THR A 63 14.61 16.82 -21.32
CA THR A 63 13.27 17.39 -21.19
C THR A 63 12.34 16.82 -22.26
N ARG A 64 11.34 16.03 -21.86
CA ARG A 64 9.92 16.14 -22.29
C ARG A 64 9.03 15.47 -21.23
N PRO A 65 7.99 16.13 -20.70
CA PRO A 65 6.94 15.43 -19.96
C PRO A 65 6.22 14.51 -20.94
N PHE A 66 6.21 13.20 -20.68
CA PHE A 66 5.40 12.27 -21.46
C PHE A 66 3.93 12.57 -21.16
N SER A 67 3.20 12.92 -22.21
CA SER A 67 1.75 13.04 -22.19
C SER A 67 1.15 11.73 -21.71
N SER A 68 0.39 11.79 -20.62
CA SER A 68 -0.48 10.71 -20.16
C SER A 68 -1.23 10.12 -21.35
N SER A 69 -1.14 8.81 -21.53
CA SER A 69 -1.93 8.04 -22.47
C SER A 69 -3.40 8.47 -22.36
N SER A 70 -3.94 9.03 -23.43
CA SER A 70 -5.30 9.51 -23.53
C SER A 70 -6.28 8.34 -23.63
N PHE A 71 -6.43 7.57 -22.56
CA PHE A 71 -7.63 6.77 -22.37
C PHE A 71 -8.70 7.70 -21.77
N ARG A 72 -9.53 8.29 -22.64
CA ARG A 72 -10.81 8.87 -22.22
C ARG A 72 -11.85 7.76 -22.32
N PRO A 73 -12.47 7.32 -21.21
CA PRO A 73 -13.78 6.72 -21.32
C PRO A 73 -14.68 7.75 -22.03
N GLN A 74 -15.19 7.41 -23.22
CA GLN A 74 -16.29 8.19 -23.81
C GLN A 74 -17.57 7.87 -23.03
N GLU A 75 -17.63 8.29 -21.78
CA GLU A 75 -18.92 8.47 -21.13
C GLU A 75 -19.45 9.85 -21.54
N PRO A 76 -20.69 9.96 -22.03
CA PRO A 76 -21.24 11.24 -22.45
C PRO A 76 -21.17 12.22 -21.29
N ILE A 77 -20.60 13.41 -21.52
CA ILE A 77 -20.57 14.48 -20.52
C ILE A 77 -22.03 14.72 -20.10
N PRO A 78 -22.37 14.54 -18.82
CA PRO A 78 -23.73 14.79 -18.37
C PRO A 78 -24.07 16.25 -18.69
N ASN A 79 -25.24 16.51 -19.29
CA ASN A 79 -25.76 17.88 -19.38
C ASN A 79 -25.76 18.50 -17.97
N ILE A 80 -25.51 19.81 -17.83
CA ILE A 80 -25.31 20.52 -16.55
C ILE A 80 -26.37 20.11 -15.50
N GLY A 81 -27.65 20.11 -15.87
CA GLY A 81 -28.73 19.70 -14.96
C GLY A 81 -28.70 18.23 -14.53
N SER A 82 -28.12 17.33 -15.33
CA SER A 82 -27.86 15.94 -14.90
C SER A 82 -26.65 15.83 -13.98
N ARG A 83 -25.58 16.60 -14.20
CA ARG A 83 -24.42 16.61 -13.28
C ARG A 83 -24.80 17.13 -11.90
N GLU A 84 -25.56 18.22 -11.81
CA GLU A 84 -26.02 18.77 -10.52
C GLU A 84 -26.83 17.74 -9.71
N ARG A 85 -27.76 17.03 -10.36
CA ARG A 85 -28.51 15.95 -9.70
C ARG A 85 -27.62 14.80 -9.26
N ASN A 86 -26.64 14.42 -10.07
CA ASN A 86 -25.70 13.35 -9.72
C ASN A 86 -24.80 13.76 -8.55
N LEU A 87 -24.39 15.03 -8.47
CA LEU A 87 -23.65 15.57 -7.33
C LEU A 87 -24.49 15.58 -6.05
N GLU A 88 -25.78 15.88 -6.14
CA GLU A 88 -26.67 15.79 -4.97
C GLU A 88 -26.85 14.35 -4.51
N SER A 89 -27.07 13.42 -5.45
CA SER A 89 -27.12 11.99 -5.15
C SER A 89 -25.81 11.47 -4.54
N LEU A 90 -24.65 11.97 -4.99
CA LEU A 90 -23.36 11.63 -4.38
C LEU A 90 -23.31 12.04 -2.91
N LYS A 91 -23.82 13.22 -2.53
CA LYS A 91 -23.83 13.65 -1.12
C LYS A 91 -24.69 12.74 -0.25
N GLU A 92 -25.77 12.17 -0.79
CA GLU A 92 -26.61 11.19 -0.08
C GLU A 92 -25.88 9.85 0.16
N HIS A 93 -24.96 9.49 -0.74
CA HIS A 93 -24.18 8.25 -0.63
C HIS A 93 -22.89 8.41 0.20
N LEU A 94 -22.28 9.59 0.17
CA LEU A 94 -20.99 9.88 0.79
C LEU A 94 -21.17 10.72 2.06
N THR A 95 -21.89 10.16 3.02
CA THR A 95 -22.14 10.78 4.32
C THR A 95 -21.07 10.40 5.34
N TYR A 96 -21.01 11.15 6.44
CA TYR A 96 -20.14 10.84 7.57
C TYR A 96 -20.42 9.47 8.20
N ASP A 97 -21.68 9.08 8.32
CA ASP A 97 -22.06 7.75 8.85
C ASP A 97 -21.55 6.63 7.92
N LYS A 98 -21.52 6.87 6.60
CA LYS A 98 -20.96 5.91 5.64
C LYS A 98 -19.44 5.83 5.72
N LEU A 99 -18.75 6.95 5.92
CA LEU A 99 -17.31 6.96 6.17
C LEU A 99 -16.94 6.25 7.49
N GLU A 100 -17.72 6.44 8.54
CA GLU A 100 -17.53 5.74 9.82
C GLU A 100 -17.85 4.24 9.70
N SER A 101 -18.94 3.88 9.01
CA SER A 101 -19.30 2.48 8.74
C SER A 101 -18.21 1.77 7.94
N LEU A 102 -17.64 2.43 6.92
CA LEU A 102 -16.52 1.91 6.16
C LEU A 102 -15.29 1.66 7.04
N ARG A 103 -14.89 2.65 7.84
CA ARG A 103 -13.73 2.50 8.74
C ARG A 103 -13.97 1.40 9.77
N SER A 104 -15.17 1.33 10.33
CA SER A 104 -15.55 0.27 11.28
C SER A 104 -15.40 -1.11 10.64
N PHE A 105 -15.97 -1.31 9.45
CA PHE A 105 -15.83 -2.54 8.68
C PHE A 105 -14.37 -2.89 8.35
N TRP A 106 -13.58 -1.89 7.95
CA TRP A 106 -12.18 -2.10 7.56
C TRP A 106 -11.31 -2.62 8.71
N PHE A 107 -11.59 -2.18 9.94
CA PHE A 107 -10.81 -2.49 11.14
C PHE A 107 -11.52 -3.45 12.12
N GLU A 108 -12.72 -3.97 11.82
CA GLU A 108 -13.53 -4.78 12.77
C GLU A 108 -12.86 -6.09 13.21
N HIS A 109 -11.97 -6.64 12.39
CA HIS A 109 -11.23 -7.88 12.68
C HIS A 109 -10.10 -7.70 13.71
N LEU A 110 -9.80 -6.45 14.10
CA LEU A 110 -8.80 -6.14 15.12
C LEU A 110 -9.51 -6.05 16.48
N PRO A 111 -9.34 -7.05 17.35
CA PRO A 111 -10.16 -7.19 18.55
C PRO A 111 -9.79 -6.19 19.66
N GLN A 112 -8.56 -5.68 19.68
CA GLN A 112 -8.07 -4.75 20.70
C GLN A 112 -7.52 -3.47 20.08
N ASP A 113 -7.58 -2.36 20.83
CA ASP A 113 -6.98 -1.09 20.42
C ASP A 113 -5.47 -1.20 20.16
N THR A 114 -4.78 -2.09 20.89
CA THR A 114 -3.36 -2.37 20.69
C THR A 114 -3.07 -3.03 19.35
N ASP A 115 -3.96 -3.90 18.86
CA ASP A 115 -3.86 -4.54 17.54
C ASP A 115 -4.04 -3.52 16.40
N ARG A 116 -4.65 -2.35 16.68
CA ARG A 116 -4.76 -1.25 15.71
C ARG A 116 -3.49 -0.41 15.60
N ILE A 117 -2.69 -0.35 16.66
CA ILE A 117 -1.42 0.40 16.64
C ILE A 117 -0.46 -0.32 15.69
N ILE A 118 -0.20 -1.61 15.93
CA ILE A 118 0.60 -2.47 15.05
C ILE A 118 -0.18 -3.76 14.82
N ALA A 119 -0.81 -3.89 13.66
CA ALA A 119 -1.55 -5.09 13.29
C ALA A 119 -0.60 -6.29 13.13
N GLY A 120 -0.92 -7.37 13.84
CA GLY A 120 -0.22 -8.64 13.70
C GLY A 120 -0.40 -9.28 12.32
N PRO A 121 0.54 -10.14 11.88
CA PRO A 121 0.54 -10.73 10.54
C PRO A 121 -0.74 -11.51 10.19
N GLU A 122 -1.35 -12.16 11.18
CA GLU A 122 -2.62 -12.86 11.04
C GLU A 122 -3.78 -11.92 10.67
N TYR A 123 -3.82 -10.72 11.23
CA TYR A 123 -4.86 -9.73 10.97
C TYR A 123 -4.65 -9.05 9.62
N GLN A 124 -3.40 -8.74 9.29
CA GLN A 124 -3.04 -8.10 8.02
C GLN A 124 -3.49 -8.89 6.77
N LYS A 125 -3.69 -10.22 6.91
CA LYS A 125 -4.21 -11.05 5.81
C LYS A 125 -5.55 -10.54 5.27
N ARG A 126 -6.43 -10.00 6.13
CA ARG A 126 -7.72 -9.48 5.67
C ARG A 126 -7.57 -8.34 4.66
N TRP A 127 -6.50 -7.55 4.76
CA TRP A 127 -6.25 -6.43 3.86
C TRP A 127 -5.46 -6.83 2.61
N PHE A 128 -4.52 -7.76 2.74
CA PHE A 128 -3.52 -8.01 1.70
C PHE A 128 -3.68 -9.35 0.96
N VAL A 129 -4.54 -10.24 1.45
CA VAL A 129 -4.85 -11.51 0.78
C VAL A 129 -6.26 -11.43 0.21
N SER A 130 -6.41 -11.85 -1.04
CA SER A 130 -7.71 -11.89 -1.71
C SER A 130 -8.68 -12.83 -0.96
N ASP A 131 -9.87 -12.34 -0.65
CA ASP A 131 -10.93 -13.11 -0.02
C ASP A 131 -12.27 -12.73 -0.66
N LYS A 132 -12.92 -13.72 -1.28
CA LYS A 132 -14.17 -13.49 -2.02
C LYS A 132 -15.31 -12.99 -1.12
N GLN A 133 -15.41 -13.45 0.12
CA GLN A 133 -16.48 -13.02 1.03
C GLN A 133 -16.27 -11.56 1.44
N PHE A 134 -15.02 -11.18 1.71
CA PHE A 134 -14.67 -9.79 1.99
C PHE A 134 -14.94 -8.89 0.77
N ASP A 135 -14.61 -9.36 -0.43
CA ASP A 135 -14.90 -8.66 -1.69
C ASP A 135 -16.40 -8.49 -1.92
N ASP A 136 -17.20 -9.54 -1.71
CA ASP A 136 -18.66 -9.49 -1.86
C ASP A 136 -19.29 -8.43 -0.94
N VAL A 137 -18.75 -8.27 0.28
CA VAL A 137 -19.16 -7.21 1.21
C VAL A 137 -18.73 -5.83 0.70
N CYS A 138 -17.49 -5.68 0.20
CA CYS A 138 -17.03 -4.42 -0.38
C CYS A 138 -17.92 -3.98 -1.55
N VAL A 139 -18.27 -4.93 -2.43
CA VAL A 139 -19.16 -4.71 -3.56
C VAL A 139 -20.55 -4.28 -3.09
N THR A 140 -21.12 -5.03 -2.14
CA THR A 140 -22.50 -4.80 -1.70
C THR A 140 -22.65 -3.48 -0.95
N GLN A 141 -21.71 -3.15 -0.06
CA GLN A 141 -21.85 -2.00 0.84
C GLN A 141 -21.30 -0.69 0.26
N PHE A 142 -20.22 -0.75 -0.53
CA PHE A 142 -19.46 0.46 -0.87
C PHE A 142 -19.36 0.75 -2.37
N SER A 143 -19.54 -0.23 -3.27
CA SER A 143 -19.62 0.07 -4.71
C SER A 143 -20.71 1.08 -5.10
N PRO A 144 -21.89 1.16 -4.45
CA PRO A 144 -22.84 2.23 -4.74
C PRO A 144 -22.23 3.64 -4.58
N ILE A 145 -21.33 3.83 -3.61
CA ILE A 145 -20.62 5.10 -3.40
C ILE A 145 -19.61 5.34 -4.54
N LEU A 146 -18.86 4.31 -4.93
CA LEU A 146 -17.90 4.37 -6.04
C LEU A 146 -18.60 4.73 -7.36
N GLU A 147 -19.73 4.11 -7.66
CA GLU A 147 -20.51 4.40 -8.85
C GLU A 147 -21.16 5.79 -8.80
N ALA A 148 -21.56 6.27 -7.61
CA ALA A 148 -22.04 7.64 -7.45
C ALA A 148 -20.93 8.68 -7.75
N ILE A 149 -19.69 8.44 -7.31
CA ILE A 149 -18.53 9.29 -7.63
C ILE A 149 -18.29 9.32 -9.16
N ARG A 150 -18.31 8.16 -9.81
CA ARG A 150 -18.14 8.03 -11.27
C ARG A 150 -19.27 8.72 -12.04
N THR A 151 -20.51 8.47 -11.64
CA THR A 151 -21.72 9.02 -12.29
C THR A 151 -21.82 10.54 -12.12
N ALA A 152 -21.37 11.08 -10.99
CA ALA A 152 -21.20 12.51 -10.79
C ALA A 152 -20.07 13.11 -11.63
N GLY A 153 -19.17 12.28 -12.17
CA GLY A 153 -18.04 12.68 -12.99
C GLY A 153 -17.00 13.47 -12.20
N VAL A 154 -16.79 13.11 -10.93
CA VAL A 154 -15.78 13.74 -10.07
C VAL A 154 -14.41 13.17 -10.42
N THR A 155 -13.51 14.02 -10.91
CA THR A 155 -12.18 13.62 -11.40
C THR A 155 -11.03 14.35 -10.70
N SER A 156 -11.35 15.22 -9.74
CA SER A 156 -10.39 15.95 -8.91
C SER A 156 -10.59 15.63 -7.44
N GLY A 157 -9.49 15.37 -6.72
CA GLY A 157 -9.50 15.25 -5.27
C GLY A 157 -10.01 16.52 -4.60
N GLN A 158 -9.70 17.70 -5.13
CA GLN A 158 -10.17 18.98 -4.58
C GLN A 158 -11.70 19.14 -4.70
N GLU A 159 -12.28 18.75 -5.85
CA GLU A 159 -13.73 18.73 -6.02
C GLU A 159 -14.36 17.77 -5.01
N LEU A 160 -13.83 16.55 -4.90
CA LEU A 160 -14.33 15.56 -3.95
C LEU A 160 -14.26 16.04 -2.50
N LEU A 161 -13.13 16.63 -2.08
CA LEU A 161 -12.96 17.20 -0.75
C LEU A 161 -13.93 18.36 -0.48
N SER A 162 -14.25 19.16 -1.49
CA SER A 162 -15.24 20.24 -1.36
C SER A 162 -16.67 19.70 -1.15
N ILE A 163 -16.95 18.49 -1.61
CA ILE A 163 -18.22 17.79 -1.44
C ILE A 163 -18.26 17.12 -0.06
N VAL A 164 -17.24 16.33 0.27
CA VAL A 164 -17.18 15.51 1.50
C VAL A 164 -16.97 16.36 2.74
N LYS A 165 -16.07 17.34 2.67
CA LYS A 165 -15.63 18.17 3.80
C LYS A 165 -15.33 17.31 5.05
N PRO A 166 -14.26 16.49 5.02
CA PRO A 166 -13.91 15.64 6.16
C PRO A 166 -13.81 16.46 7.45
N ARG A 167 -14.45 16.00 8.53
CA ARG A 167 -14.53 16.77 9.79
C ARG A 167 -13.27 16.64 10.65
N ASP A 168 -12.65 15.46 10.57
CA ASP A 168 -11.51 15.05 11.37
C ASP A 168 -10.59 14.11 10.58
N SER A 169 -9.46 13.74 11.19
CA SER A 169 -8.44 12.89 10.56
C SER A 169 -8.96 11.48 10.19
N LEU A 170 -9.97 10.97 10.89
CA LEU A 170 -10.52 9.64 10.65
C LEU A 170 -11.48 9.64 9.47
N ASP A 171 -12.19 10.74 9.20
CA ASP A 171 -12.95 10.92 7.96
C ASP A 171 -12.00 10.93 6.74
N TRP A 172 -10.81 11.56 6.86
CA TRP A 172 -9.77 11.49 5.81
C TRP A 172 -9.28 10.06 5.58
N LEU A 173 -9.00 9.32 6.66
CA LEU A 173 -8.62 7.90 6.58
C LEU A 173 -9.69 7.08 5.84
N SER A 174 -10.96 7.25 6.22
CA SER A 174 -12.08 6.57 5.56
C SER A 174 -12.16 6.90 4.07
N LEU A 175 -12.02 8.18 3.71
CA LEU A 175 -12.07 8.62 2.32
C LEU A 175 -10.92 8.02 1.50
N ILE A 176 -9.71 7.95 2.05
CA ILE A 176 -8.56 7.34 1.38
C ILE A 176 -8.78 5.83 1.18
N ILE A 177 -9.26 5.12 2.21
CA ILE A 177 -9.62 3.69 2.08
C ILE A 177 -10.70 3.48 1.02
N LEU A 178 -11.72 4.35 0.99
CA LEU A 178 -12.79 4.29 -0.01
C LEU A 178 -12.25 4.45 -1.44
N LEU A 179 -11.25 5.30 -1.64
CA LEU A 179 -10.72 5.61 -2.97
C LEU A 179 -9.60 4.67 -3.39
N ASP A 180 -8.84 4.09 -2.47
CA ASP A 180 -7.69 3.26 -2.81
C ASP A 180 -7.97 1.77 -2.62
N GLN A 181 -8.49 1.38 -1.46
CA GLN A 181 -8.61 -0.02 -1.10
C GLN A 181 -9.92 -0.64 -1.59
N ILE A 182 -11.06 0.00 -1.35
CA ILE A 182 -12.37 -0.53 -1.76
C ILE A 182 -12.44 -0.83 -3.27
N PRO A 183 -11.90 0.01 -4.19
CA PRO A 183 -11.90 -0.32 -5.61
C PRO A 183 -11.14 -1.61 -5.92
N ARG A 184 -10.03 -1.91 -5.21
CA ARG A 184 -9.24 -3.14 -5.41
C ARG A 184 -9.99 -4.40 -4.99
N ASN A 185 -10.92 -4.28 -4.03
CA ASN A 185 -11.82 -5.36 -3.63
C ASN A 185 -13.10 -5.42 -4.48
N SER A 186 -13.55 -4.28 -5.04
CA SER A 186 -14.79 -4.18 -5.81
C SER A 186 -14.64 -4.41 -7.32
N TYR A 187 -13.47 -4.11 -7.88
CA TYR A 187 -13.18 -4.24 -9.31
C TYR A 187 -12.00 -5.19 -9.54
N ARG A 188 -12.29 -6.49 -9.66
CA ARG A 188 -11.29 -7.51 -10.01
C ARG A 188 -11.32 -7.89 -11.49
N GLY A 189 -10.27 -8.59 -11.93
CA GLY A 189 -10.17 -9.13 -13.28
C GLY A 189 -10.27 -8.04 -14.34
N ASP A 190 -11.16 -8.23 -15.31
CA ASP A 190 -11.31 -7.32 -16.46
C ASP A 190 -11.73 -5.89 -16.07
N LYS A 191 -12.29 -5.70 -14.87
CA LYS A 191 -12.68 -4.37 -14.36
C LYS A 191 -11.57 -3.65 -13.59
N ALA A 192 -10.44 -4.29 -13.31
CA ALA A 192 -9.39 -3.73 -12.46
C ALA A 192 -8.76 -2.43 -13.03
N SER A 193 -8.89 -2.18 -14.34
CA SER A 193 -8.48 -0.90 -14.95
C SER A 193 -9.19 0.31 -14.33
N VAL A 194 -10.41 0.14 -13.81
CA VAL A 194 -11.15 1.21 -13.12
C VAL A 194 -10.40 1.72 -11.89
N CYS A 195 -9.75 0.82 -11.13
CA CYS A 195 -8.92 1.20 -9.98
C CYS A 195 -7.81 2.15 -10.44
N PHE A 196 -7.01 1.71 -11.41
CA PHE A 196 -5.80 2.41 -11.83
C PHE A 196 -6.07 3.71 -12.60
N THR A 197 -7.15 3.76 -13.38
CA THR A 197 -7.42 4.89 -14.29
C THR A 197 -8.34 5.94 -13.69
N TYR A 198 -9.21 5.57 -12.75
CA TYR A 198 -10.19 6.48 -12.18
C TYR A 198 -9.91 6.78 -10.71
N PHE A 199 -9.71 5.74 -9.90
CA PHE A 199 -9.67 5.89 -8.45
C PHE A 199 -8.26 6.18 -7.89
N ASP A 200 -7.21 5.55 -8.42
CA ASP A 200 -5.83 5.82 -8.02
C ASP A 200 -5.47 7.32 -8.14
N PRO A 201 -5.78 8.04 -9.24
CA PRO A 201 -5.52 9.48 -9.33
C PRO A 201 -6.26 10.32 -8.29
N LEU A 202 -7.49 9.94 -7.93
CA LEU A 202 -8.26 10.61 -6.87
C LEU A 202 -7.64 10.34 -5.50
N ALA A 203 -7.32 9.07 -5.21
CA ALA A 203 -6.70 8.66 -3.96
C ALA A 203 -5.36 9.35 -3.73
N VAL A 204 -4.50 9.43 -4.76
CA VAL A 204 -3.22 10.16 -4.72
C VAL A 204 -3.44 11.63 -4.38
N GLN A 205 -4.36 12.31 -5.05
CA GLN A 205 -4.64 13.74 -4.79
C GLN A 205 -5.13 13.97 -3.36
N VAL A 206 -6.04 13.12 -2.87
CA VAL A 206 -6.57 13.22 -1.49
C VAL A 206 -5.46 12.91 -0.46
N SER A 207 -4.62 11.91 -0.71
CA SER A 207 -3.49 11.59 0.15
C SER A 207 -2.45 12.71 0.22
N LEU A 208 -2.07 13.29 -0.92
CA LEU A 208 -1.13 14.41 -0.96
C LEU A 208 -1.68 15.62 -0.20
N GLU A 209 -2.97 15.93 -0.35
CA GLU A 209 -3.61 17.02 0.40
C GLU A 209 -3.61 16.73 1.90
N ALA A 210 -3.91 15.49 2.31
CA ALA A 210 -3.88 15.11 3.72
C ALA A 210 -2.47 15.22 4.32
N ILE A 211 -1.44 14.81 3.57
CA ILE A 211 -0.03 14.94 3.94
C ILE A 211 0.35 16.43 4.03
N ALA A 212 -0.06 17.26 3.07
CA ALA A 212 0.21 18.70 3.08
C ALA A 212 -0.40 19.41 4.30
N GLN A 213 -1.58 18.98 4.75
CA GLN A 213 -2.20 19.46 6.00
C GLN A 213 -1.50 18.93 7.26
N GLY A 214 -0.62 17.93 7.10
CA GLY A 214 0.11 17.28 8.18
C GLY A 214 -0.74 16.30 8.97
N ILE A 215 -1.86 15.82 8.43
CA ILE A 215 -2.77 14.92 9.14
C ILE A 215 -2.04 13.64 9.63
N PRO A 216 -1.29 12.91 8.79
CA PRO A 216 -0.59 11.70 9.22
C PRO A 216 0.48 11.93 10.28
N ASP A 217 1.01 13.15 10.35
CA ASP A 217 2.17 13.49 11.17
C ASP A 217 1.80 14.29 12.44
N LYS A 218 0.55 14.79 12.54
CA LYS A 218 0.10 15.65 13.65
C LYS A 218 -1.11 15.10 14.41
N ALA A 219 -2.04 14.42 13.74
CA ALA A 219 -3.23 13.87 14.40
C ALA A 219 -2.84 12.63 15.22
N PRO A 220 -2.94 12.63 16.56
CA PRO A 220 -2.47 11.52 17.39
C PRO A 220 -3.06 10.15 17.03
N GLU A 221 -4.35 10.12 16.71
CA GLU A 221 -5.12 8.94 16.30
C GLU A 221 -4.73 8.37 14.93
N ILE A 222 -3.91 9.11 14.17
CA ILE A 222 -3.27 8.63 12.94
C ILE A 222 -1.79 8.41 13.18
N ARG A 223 -1.05 9.41 13.68
CA ARG A 223 0.40 9.40 13.83
C ARG A 223 0.90 8.19 14.63
N TRP A 224 0.22 7.89 15.74
CA TRP A 224 0.60 6.85 16.70
C TRP A 224 -0.16 5.53 16.51
N VAL A 225 -1.14 5.50 15.62
CA VAL A 225 -1.82 4.27 15.20
C VAL A 225 -1.27 3.88 13.84
N PHE A 226 -0.12 3.21 13.81
CA PHE A 226 0.64 3.01 12.57
C PHE A 226 -0.14 2.26 11.49
N SER A 227 -1.07 1.39 11.89
CA SER A 227 -1.95 0.70 10.93
C SER A 227 -3.03 1.61 10.34
N HIS A 228 -3.36 2.75 10.96
CA HIS A 228 -4.11 3.84 10.33
C HIS A 228 -3.22 4.65 9.38
N ARG A 229 -2.05 5.07 9.87
CA ARG A 229 -1.13 5.96 9.14
C ARG A 229 -0.70 5.39 7.79
N ASN A 230 -0.44 4.09 7.73
CA ASN A 230 -0.03 3.39 6.51
C ASN A 230 -0.95 3.70 5.31
N TRP A 231 -2.26 3.76 5.52
CA TRP A 231 -3.24 3.97 4.45
C TRP A 231 -3.12 5.34 3.78
N PHE A 232 -2.58 6.35 4.45
CA PHE A 232 -2.35 7.65 3.83
C PHE A 232 -1.25 7.60 2.75
N TYR A 233 -0.33 6.64 2.84
CA TYR A 233 0.85 6.54 1.98
C TYR A 233 0.66 5.55 0.83
N MET A 234 -0.17 4.51 1.02
CA MET A 234 -0.45 3.48 0.01
C MET A 234 -0.89 4.04 -1.36
N PRO A 235 -1.74 5.08 -1.45
CA PRO A 235 -2.10 5.63 -2.76
C PRO A 235 -0.90 6.15 -3.56
N LEU A 236 0.08 6.73 -2.88
CA LEU A 236 1.31 7.22 -3.51
C LEU A 236 2.14 6.05 -4.07
N MET A 237 2.29 5.00 -3.27
CA MET A 237 2.93 3.72 -3.65
C MET A 237 2.23 3.07 -4.85
N HIS A 238 0.91 3.21 -4.95
CA HIS A 238 0.14 2.62 -6.04
C HIS A 238 0.19 3.42 -7.34
N SER A 239 0.67 4.66 -7.30
CA SER A 239 0.75 5.53 -8.48
C SER A 239 1.81 5.04 -9.47
N GLU A 240 1.68 5.42 -10.74
CA GLU A 240 2.75 5.29 -11.74
C GLU A 240 3.47 6.65 -11.91
N ASP A 241 3.75 7.33 -10.79
CA ASP A 241 4.45 8.63 -10.74
C ASP A 241 5.65 8.56 -9.78
N LEU A 242 6.85 8.77 -10.31
CA LEU A 242 8.08 8.71 -9.53
C LEU A 242 8.12 9.74 -8.39
N LEU A 243 7.52 10.92 -8.57
CA LEU A 243 7.50 11.96 -7.53
C LEU A 243 6.61 11.56 -6.35
N ALA A 244 5.51 10.85 -6.62
CA ALA A 244 4.67 10.31 -5.56
C ALA A 244 5.41 9.23 -4.75
N HIS A 245 6.24 8.40 -5.40
CA HIS A 245 7.14 7.46 -4.71
C HIS A 245 8.19 8.15 -3.83
N ASP A 246 8.76 9.27 -4.28
CA ASP A 246 9.71 10.04 -3.46
C ASP A 246 9.05 10.62 -2.19
N GLU A 247 7.78 11.07 -2.29
CA GLU A 247 7.00 11.49 -1.11
C GLU A 247 6.63 10.29 -0.22
N ALA A 248 6.22 9.16 -0.80
CA ALA A 248 5.91 7.93 -0.07
C ALA A 248 7.11 7.45 0.75
N LEU A 249 8.31 7.38 0.15
CA LEU A 249 9.55 7.05 0.84
C LEU A 249 9.81 7.98 2.03
N SER A 250 9.64 9.28 1.81
CA SER A 250 9.82 10.28 2.86
C SER A 250 8.82 10.07 4.00
N ALA A 251 7.57 9.75 3.69
CA ALA A 251 6.51 9.52 4.66
C ALA A 251 6.70 8.21 5.46
N PHE A 252 7.05 7.11 4.80
CA PHE A 252 7.39 5.83 5.44
C PHE A 252 8.63 5.95 6.33
N LYS A 253 9.62 6.73 5.91
CA LYS A 253 10.81 7.04 6.73
C LYS A 253 10.42 7.78 8.01
N ARG A 254 9.56 8.81 7.94
CA ARG A 254 9.04 9.51 9.12
C ARG A 254 8.31 8.57 10.07
N MET A 255 7.45 7.70 9.54
CA MET A 255 6.74 6.71 10.36
C MET A 255 7.70 5.72 11.05
N LYS A 256 8.72 5.23 10.33
CA LYS A 256 9.76 4.37 10.90
C LYS A 256 10.53 5.08 12.03
N GLU A 257 10.89 6.34 11.83
CA GLU A 257 11.58 7.16 12.84
C GLU A 257 10.70 7.37 14.09
N ASP A 258 9.41 7.66 13.90
CA ASP A 258 8.44 7.74 15.01
C ASP A 258 8.37 6.41 15.78
N ILE A 259 8.27 5.26 15.11
CA ILE A 259 8.29 3.94 15.78
C ILE A 259 9.58 3.75 16.57
N GLN A 260 10.74 4.08 15.99
CA GLN A 260 12.04 3.96 16.65
C GLN A 260 12.13 4.86 17.89
N SER A 261 11.56 6.06 17.84
CA SER A 261 11.56 7.01 18.96
C SER A 261 10.82 6.48 20.20
N LEU A 262 9.86 5.57 20.02
CA LEU A 262 9.07 4.99 21.10
C LEU A 262 9.77 3.85 21.83
N THR A 263 10.89 3.34 21.29
CA THR A 263 11.58 2.16 21.82
C THR A 263 12.26 2.36 23.17
N THR A 264 12.45 3.62 23.58
CA THR A 264 13.03 4.00 24.87
C THR A 264 12.24 5.15 25.52
N GLY A 265 12.58 5.51 26.75
CA GLY A 265 11.96 6.63 27.47
C GLY A 265 10.60 6.31 28.10
N THR A 266 10.05 7.28 28.81
CA THR A 266 8.76 7.20 29.53
C THR A 266 7.87 8.38 29.16
N GLY A 267 6.55 8.22 29.25
CA GLY A 267 5.58 9.29 28.98
C GLY A 267 5.00 9.29 27.56
N GLY A 268 4.32 10.39 27.20
CA GLY A 268 3.73 10.66 25.89
C GLY A 268 2.97 11.97 25.95
N GLY A 269 3.03 12.79 24.89
CA GLY A 269 2.34 14.08 24.82
C GLY A 269 0.81 13.96 24.86
N ASP A 270 0.29 12.78 24.52
CA ASP A 270 -1.12 12.42 24.54
C ASP A 270 -1.32 10.91 24.84
N GLU A 271 -2.58 10.48 24.94
CA GLU A 271 -2.96 9.09 25.22
C GLU A 271 -2.55 8.12 24.11
N TYR A 272 -2.62 8.52 22.84
CA TYR A 272 -2.27 7.66 21.72
C TYR A 272 -0.76 7.38 21.70
N GLU A 273 0.07 8.41 21.92
CA GLU A 273 1.51 8.23 22.03
C GLU A 273 1.88 7.25 23.16
N ARG A 274 1.24 7.40 24.32
CA ARG A 274 1.49 6.52 25.47
C ARG A 274 1.12 5.07 25.16
N LYS A 275 -0.05 4.81 24.56
CA LYS A 275 -0.46 3.45 24.15
C LYS A 275 0.48 2.89 23.08
N ALA A 276 0.86 3.70 22.10
CA ALA A 276 1.83 3.29 21.08
C ALA A 276 3.19 2.94 21.69
N ARG A 277 3.64 3.71 22.68
CA ARG A 277 4.86 3.43 23.43
C ARG A 277 4.78 2.10 24.18
N GLU A 278 3.68 1.84 24.87
CA GLU A 278 3.45 0.56 25.55
C GLU A 278 3.54 -0.62 24.56
N VAL A 279 2.88 -0.52 23.40
CA VAL A 279 2.94 -1.54 22.35
C VAL A 279 4.37 -1.70 21.80
N VAL A 280 5.04 -0.60 21.44
CA VAL A 280 6.40 -0.64 20.89
C VAL A 280 7.40 -1.20 21.91
N GLN A 281 7.28 -0.85 23.19
CA GLN A 281 8.19 -1.32 24.23
C GLN A 281 7.95 -2.77 24.64
N SER A 282 6.75 -3.31 24.40
CA SER A 282 6.45 -4.73 24.65
C SER A 282 7.24 -5.67 23.72
N ASP A 283 7.54 -5.22 22.49
CA ASP A 283 8.38 -5.95 21.52
C ASP A 283 9.10 -4.96 20.58
N PRO A 284 10.21 -4.32 21.03
CA PRO A 284 10.88 -3.27 20.27
C PRO A 284 11.44 -3.74 18.93
N ASP A 285 11.90 -4.98 18.85
CA ASP A 285 12.49 -5.53 17.63
C ASP A 285 11.40 -5.79 16.58
N LYS A 286 10.26 -6.35 16.99
CA LYS A 286 9.09 -6.48 16.10
C LYS A 286 8.60 -5.12 15.62
N ALA A 287 8.48 -4.14 16.51
CA ALA A 287 8.02 -2.80 16.13
C ALA A 287 8.97 -2.12 15.13
N LYS A 288 10.28 -2.14 15.39
CA LYS A 288 11.29 -1.62 14.44
C LYS A 288 11.21 -2.31 13.09
N ASN A 289 11.02 -3.63 13.10
CA ASN A 289 10.90 -4.42 11.88
C ASN A 289 9.67 -4.02 11.06
N VAL A 290 8.54 -3.71 11.68
CA VAL A 290 7.34 -3.20 10.98
C VAL A 290 7.67 -1.91 10.22
N GLY A 291 8.27 -0.92 10.89
CA GLY A 291 8.66 0.33 10.24
C GLY A 291 9.70 0.14 9.13
N GLN A 292 10.66 -0.78 9.31
CA GLN A 292 11.66 -1.12 8.30
C GLN A 292 11.02 -1.78 7.07
N MET A 293 10.15 -2.76 7.28
CA MET A 293 9.51 -3.51 6.20
C MET A 293 8.58 -2.64 5.37
N SER A 294 7.83 -1.72 5.97
CA SER A 294 6.99 -0.78 5.21
C SER A 294 7.84 0.11 4.29
N LEU A 295 9.00 0.58 4.75
CA LEU A 295 9.93 1.37 3.94
C LEU A 295 10.55 0.55 2.80
N GLU A 296 11.04 -0.67 3.09
CA GLU A 296 11.59 -1.57 2.07
C GLU A 296 10.55 -1.96 1.02
N PHE A 297 9.28 -2.09 1.42
CA PHE A 297 8.17 -2.38 0.52
C PHE A 297 7.98 -1.26 -0.51
N GLU A 298 7.99 0.00 -0.06
CA GLU A 298 7.97 1.18 -0.93
C GLU A 298 9.19 1.25 -1.86
N GLU A 299 10.40 0.97 -1.34
CA GLU A 299 11.61 0.96 -2.16
C GLU A 299 11.50 -0.02 -3.35
N ARG A 300 10.92 -1.21 -3.15
CA ARG A 300 10.68 -2.17 -4.23
C ARG A 300 9.67 -1.67 -5.26
N HIS A 301 8.62 -0.96 -4.84
CA HIS A 301 7.67 -0.33 -5.76
C HIS A 301 8.36 0.73 -6.62
N ARG A 302 9.08 1.64 -5.96
CA ARG A 302 9.80 2.73 -6.63
C ARG A 302 10.80 2.22 -7.66
N VAL A 303 11.54 1.14 -7.39
CA VAL A 303 12.49 0.54 -8.35
C VAL A 303 11.80 0.13 -9.66
N ILE A 304 10.57 -0.38 -9.61
CA ILE A 304 9.81 -0.73 -10.81
C ILE A 304 9.45 0.54 -11.59
N ILE A 305 8.96 1.57 -10.91
CA ILE A 305 8.57 2.84 -11.55
C ILE A 305 9.79 3.58 -12.10
N GLU A 306 10.91 3.61 -11.39
CA GLU A 306 12.17 4.17 -11.87
C GLU A 306 12.67 3.46 -13.13
N ARG A 307 12.54 2.12 -13.18
CA ARG A 307 13.00 1.32 -14.32
C ARG A 307 12.07 1.43 -15.53
N PHE A 308 10.76 1.35 -15.34
CA PHE A 308 9.82 1.18 -16.46
C PHE A 308 8.91 2.39 -16.71
N GLY A 309 8.82 3.32 -15.75
CA GLY A 309 7.89 4.45 -15.74
C GLY A 309 6.44 4.06 -15.47
N ARG A 310 6.18 2.78 -15.16
CA ARG A 310 4.84 2.18 -14.98
C ARG A 310 4.96 0.79 -14.38
N TYR A 311 3.86 0.21 -13.93
CA TYR A 311 3.78 -1.18 -13.48
C TYR A 311 3.51 -2.15 -14.63
N PRO A 312 4.47 -3.00 -15.04
CA PRO A 312 4.29 -3.89 -16.18
C PRO A 312 3.11 -4.86 -16.06
N HIS A 313 2.82 -5.36 -14.85
CA HIS A 313 1.72 -6.29 -14.61
C HIS A 313 0.34 -5.67 -14.89
N ARG A 314 0.21 -4.34 -14.88
CA ARG A 314 -1.04 -3.64 -15.23
C ARG A 314 -1.27 -3.52 -16.74
N ASN A 315 -0.26 -3.83 -17.57
CA ASN A 315 -0.31 -3.61 -19.02
C ASN A 315 -1.53 -4.27 -19.68
N LYS A 316 -1.82 -5.53 -19.34
CA LYS A 316 -2.92 -6.28 -19.95
C LYS A 316 -4.28 -5.61 -19.71
N VAL A 317 -4.60 -5.30 -18.47
CA VAL A 317 -5.90 -4.72 -18.11
C VAL A 317 -6.04 -3.25 -18.55
N LEU A 318 -4.90 -2.55 -18.69
CA LEU A 318 -4.85 -1.19 -19.24
C LEU A 318 -4.74 -1.15 -20.78
N GLY A 319 -4.74 -2.30 -21.47
CA GLY A 319 -4.62 -2.36 -22.93
C GLY A 319 -3.29 -1.85 -23.48
N ARG A 320 -2.22 -1.85 -22.67
CA ARG A 320 -0.88 -1.37 -23.05
C ARG A 320 -0.08 -2.49 -23.70
N GLU A 321 0.71 -2.13 -24.71
CA GLU A 321 1.69 -3.05 -25.28
C GLU A 321 2.79 -3.38 -24.25
N MET A 322 3.12 -4.67 -24.17
CA MET A 322 4.16 -5.22 -23.29
C MET A 322 5.52 -5.16 -23.98
N ARG A 323 6.46 -4.37 -23.43
CA ARG A 323 7.84 -4.28 -23.94
C ARG A 323 8.61 -5.58 -23.66
N SER A 324 9.70 -5.82 -24.39
CA SER A 324 10.55 -7.00 -24.18
C SER A 324 11.14 -7.07 -22.77
N GLU A 325 11.70 -5.96 -22.28
CA GLU A 325 12.24 -5.83 -20.92
C GLU A 325 11.20 -6.04 -19.81
N GLU A 326 9.96 -5.62 -20.06
CA GLU A 326 8.84 -5.75 -19.14
C GLU A 326 8.38 -7.22 -19.08
N ARG A 327 8.32 -7.88 -20.24
CA ARG A 327 8.02 -9.30 -20.34
C ARG A 327 9.08 -10.13 -19.61
N GLU A 328 10.35 -9.86 -19.88
CA GLU A 328 11.47 -10.55 -19.23
C GLU A 328 11.40 -10.41 -17.71
N PHE A 329 11.17 -9.18 -17.22
CA PHE A 329 10.96 -8.89 -15.80
C PHE A 329 9.84 -9.75 -15.20
N LEU A 330 8.66 -9.78 -15.81
CA LEU A 330 7.55 -10.58 -15.29
C LEU A 330 7.83 -12.09 -15.37
N THR A 331 8.39 -12.58 -16.48
CA THR A 331 8.68 -14.02 -16.65
C THR A 331 9.81 -14.54 -15.76
N SER A 332 10.69 -13.65 -15.29
CA SER A 332 11.78 -13.98 -14.35
C SER A 332 11.35 -13.89 -12.88
N GLY A 333 10.06 -13.70 -12.60
CA GLY A 333 9.53 -13.59 -11.23
C GLY A 333 9.70 -12.20 -10.62
N GLY A 334 9.76 -11.16 -11.45
CA GLY A 334 9.75 -9.79 -10.99
C GLY A 334 8.51 -9.46 -10.16
N ASP A 335 8.68 -8.56 -9.18
CA ASP A 335 7.63 -8.20 -8.24
C ASP A 335 6.35 -7.68 -8.95
N THR A 336 5.21 -8.19 -8.49
CA THR A 336 3.87 -7.73 -8.88
C THR A 336 3.08 -7.35 -7.64
N PHE A 337 2.35 -6.23 -7.70
CA PHE A 337 1.67 -5.66 -6.54
C PHE A 337 0.21 -5.36 -6.88
N GLY A 338 -0.71 -5.59 -5.94
CA GLY A 338 -2.13 -5.28 -6.11
C GLY A 338 -2.83 -6.06 -7.24
N SER A 339 -2.28 -7.21 -7.62
CA SER A 339 -2.82 -8.13 -8.65
C SER A 339 -3.95 -9.02 -8.13
#